data_AF-A0A944NKX5-F1
#
_entry.id   AF-A0A944NKX5-F1
#
_cell.length_a   1.000
_cell.length_b   1.000
_cell.length_c   1.000
_cell.angle_alpha   90.00
_cell.angle_beta   90.00
_cell.angle_gamma   90.00
#
_symmetry.space_group_name_H-M   'P 1'
#
loop_
_entity.id
_entity.type
_entity.pdbx_description
1 polymer ?
#
loop_
_entity_poly.entity_id
_entity_poly.type
_entity_poly.pdbx_seq_one_letter_code
_entity_poly.pdbx_strand_id
1 'polypeptide(L)'
;MDVEIIFSLISSFLPLALIVGVVVAVQRGRTGDRDAGSSVQRVLIYGFLAVVVMLVATGVDDLASGIIEKLEGEDPSAPAWAAARVLVGGGALLLLIRMMRRRFATQPGEQSTLAWVFYQGVMELVSLGVLIVAWVFFLQGIIGDSGFEPKYLVTLAVWGFTWNYHVSLGNRVVNAEPVRSPFTLLAASFAGLIGLVVSVGALVSNLFLWIYESVTGTDYWGADIEVVRDVLPFLVVFGAVWVWYWLRQSVPAEHSTFRHAFVLIVGVLGGLGTMVGVAAAMLWSLGHWFLVEEEVSAAEFFTVWMVLLAVMLVAGLVWRYHRSLLPPTAGRERSEVDRSYDYLALWVGLTTMAVGVGMLFFSLLRLLTPVPVGDERVLADFVIAAFTGLLVGGLVWRNFWTSVQARSKDAIEVRSTVRRIFLYSVFGISALVALVNLLVLVTMVFSAVFDQEFGRQALWHVHPPLALVLTAGVVAGYHLLILRADKEVSDAFKPTSEPETLSKAEETLPAYDFDTVAAAVAQSSGGQLKLVQSLEGLKLEESEING
;
A
#
# COMPACT_ATOMS: atom_id res chain seq x y z
N MET A 1 -14.73 10.44 -19.85
CA MET A 1 -14.04 9.14 -19.88
C MET A 1 -15.11 8.08 -19.69
N ASP A 2 -15.41 7.32 -20.74
CA ASP A 2 -16.61 6.48 -20.78
C ASP A 2 -16.56 5.35 -19.76
N VAL A 3 -17.71 5.03 -19.17
CA VAL A 3 -17.93 3.91 -18.25
C VAL A 3 -17.39 2.60 -18.85
N GLU A 4 -17.49 2.43 -20.18
CA GLU A 4 -16.92 1.30 -20.93
C GLU A 4 -15.39 1.17 -20.80
N ILE A 5 -14.64 2.29 -20.75
CA ILE A 5 -13.18 2.27 -20.61
C ILE A 5 -12.79 1.81 -19.20
N ILE A 6 -13.56 2.21 -18.18
CA ILE A 6 -13.34 1.78 -16.79
C ILE A 6 -13.78 0.33 -16.60
N PHE A 7 -14.90 -0.11 -17.20
CA PHE A 7 -15.29 -1.52 -17.24
C PHE A 7 -14.26 -2.37 -17.99
N SER A 8 -13.66 -1.85 -19.07
CA SER A 8 -12.53 -2.49 -19.76
C SER A 8 -11.31 -2.60 -18.83
N LEU A 9 -11.00 -1.55 -18.06
CA LEU A 9 -9.91 -1.59 -17.08
C LEU A 9 -10.19 -2.61 -15.96
N ILE A 10 -11.36 -2.54 -15.31
CA ILE A 10 -11.76 -3.43 -14.22
C ILE A 10 -11.85 -4.89 -14.69
N SER A 11 -12.43 -5.12 -15.88
CA SER A 11 -12.50 -6.47 -16.49
C SER A 11 -11.12 -7.00 -16.87
N SER A 12 -10.16 -6.14 -17.24
CA SER A 12 -8.79 -6.56 -17.53
C SER A 12 -7.98 -6.97 -16.29
N PHE A 13 -8.39 -6.57 -15.07
CA PHE A 13 -7.80 -7.09 -13.82
C PHE A 13 -8.33 -8.46 -13.40
N LEU A 14 -9.46 -8.91 -13.96
CA LEU A 14 -10.07 -10.20 -13.61
C LEU A 14 -9.26 -11.42 -14.07
N PRO A 15 -8.73 -11.46 -15.31
CA PRO A 15 -7.77 -12.48 -15.72
C PRO A 15 -6.54 -12.49 -14.82
N LEU A 16 -6.02 -11.32 -14.43
CA LEU A 16 -4.85 -11.22 -13.57
C LEU A 16 -5.15 -11.77 -12.16
N ALA A 17 -6.28 -11.40 -11.56
CA ALA A 17 -6.73 -11.92 -10.27
C ALA A 17 -6.96 -13.44 -10.30
N LEU A 18 -7.55 -13.95 -11.39
CA LEU A 18 -7.73 -15.38 -11.62
C LEU A 18 -6.38 -16.10 -11.78
N ILE A 19 -5.45 -15.54 -12.55
CA ILE A 19 -4.09 -16.05 -12.75
C ILE A 19 -3.34 -16.09 -11.42
N VAL A 20 -3.37 -15.01 -10.63
CA VAL A 20 -2.75 -14.98 -9.29
C VAL A 20 -3.37 -16.04 -8.38
N GLY A 21 -4.71 -16.17 -8.35
CA GLY A 21 -5.40 -17.19 -7.59
C GLY A 21 -4.99 -18.62 -7.99
N VAL A 22 -4.86 -18.89 -9.29
CA VAL A 22 -4.39 -20.17 -9.84
C VAL A 22 -2.92 -20.41 -9.49
N VAL A 23 -2.05 -19.41 -9.64
CA VAL A 23 -0.62 -19.52 -9.33
C VAL A 23 -0.39 -19.82 -7.85
N VAL A 24 -1.10 -19.13 -6.94
CA VAL A 24 -1.02 -19.39 -5.50
C VAL A 24 -1.53 -20.80 -5.16
N ALA A 25 -2.62 -21.24 -5.78
CA ALA A 25 -3.14 -22.60 -5.59
C ALA A 25 -2.17 -23.67 -6.11
N VAL A 26 -1.54 -23.45 -7.26
CA VAL A 26 -0.55 -24.36 -7.86
C VAL A 26 0.75 -24.38 -7.06
N GLN A 27 1.22 -23.24 -6.55
CA GLN A 27 2.43 -23.16 -5.72
C GLN A 27 2.26 -23.95 -4.40
N ARG A 28 1.08 -23.88 -3.77
CA ARG A 28 0.77 -24.69 -2.59
C ARG A 28 0.63 -26.19 -2.89
N GLY A 29 0.20 -26.54 -4.11
CA GLY A 29 0.20 -27.94 -4.55
C GLY A 29 1.60 -28.52 -4.74
N ARG A 30 2.60 -27.70 -5.12
CA ARG A 30 4.00 -28.14 -5.26
C ARG A 30 4.69 -28.34 -3.91
N THR A 31 4.18 -27.77 -2.82
CA THR A 31 4.70 -27.98 -1.46
C THR A 31 4.22 -29.26 -0.78
N GLY A 32 3.56 -30.17 -1.52
CA GLY A 32 3.24 -31.53 -1.06
C GLY A 32 1.90 -31.70 -0.33
N ASP A 33 1.01 -30.71 -0.41
CA ASP A 33 -0.30 -30.79 0.24
C ASP A 33 -1.27 -31.67 -0.58
N ARG A 34 -1.88 -32.69 0.05
CA ARG A 34 -2.80 -33.64 -0.60
C ARG A 34 -4.10 -32.98 -1.09
N ASP A 35 -4.32 -31.71 -0.75
CA ASP A 35 -5.48 -30.87 -1.07
C ASP A 35 -5.29 -29.87 -2.24
N ALA A 36 -4.25 -30.05 -3.05
CA ALA A 36 -3.99 -29.18 -4.20
C ALA A 36 -5.14 -29.17 -5.23
N GLY A 37 -5.66 -30.35 -5.57
CA GLY A 37 -6.73 -30.51 -6.56
C GLY A 37 -8.06 -29.90 -6.10
N SER A 38 -8.40 -30.06 -4.81
CA SER A 38 -9.60 -29.48 -4.21
C SER A 38 -9.50 -27.94 -4.14
N SER A 39 -8.30 -27.42 -3.87
CA SER A 39 -8.02 -25.98 -3.86
C SER A 39 -8.15 -25.34 -5.25
N VAL A 40 -7.59 -25.95 -6.30
CA VAL A 40 -7.72 -25.46 -7.69
C VAL A 40 -9.17 -25.51 -8.14
N GLN A 41 -9.89 -26.61 -7.84
CA GLN A 41 -11.30 -26.73 -8.17
C GLN A 41 -12.13 -25.62 -7.52
N ARG A 42 -11.88 -25.29 -6.25
CA ARG A 42 -12.57 -24.18 -5.54
C ARG A 42 -12.31 -22.84 -6.21
N VAL A 43 -11.06 -22.54 -6.58
CA VAL A 43 -10.72 -21.30 -7.31
C VAL A 43 -11.46 -21.21 -8.64
N LEU A 44 -11.53 -22.31 -9.40
CA LEU A 44 -12.27 -22.33 -10.68
C LEU A 44 -13.77 -22.14 -10.49
N ILE A 45 -14.37 -22.82 -9.51
CA ILE A 45 -15.81 -22.71 -9.23
C ILE A 45 -16.17 -21.29 -8.82
N TYR A 46 -15.43 -20.70 -7.88
CA TYR A 46 -15.72 -19.33 -7.43
C TYR A 46 -15.32 -18.27 -8.44
N GLY A 47 -14.27 -18.51 -9.23
CA GLY A 47 -13.93 -17.66 -10.38
C GLY A 47 -15.04 -17.66 -11.43
N PHE A 48 -15.57 -18.83 -11.77
CA PHE A 48 -16.72 -18.95 -12.68
C PHE A 48 -17.97 -18.28 -12.11
N LEU A 49 -18.21 -18.41 -10.81
CA LEU A 49 -19.29 -17.68 -10.13
C LEU A 49 -19.15 -16.17 -10.27
N ALA A 50 -17.94 -15.60 -10.08
CA ALA A 50 -17.71 -14.16 -10.25
C ALA A 50 -18.07 -13.70 -11.66
N VAL A 51 -17.58 -14.43 -12.68
CA VAL A 51 -17.89 -14.13 -14.09
C VAL A 51 -19.39 -14.19 -14.34
N VAL A 52 -20.08 -15.22 -13.85
CA VAL A 52 -21.53 -15.37 -14.05
C VAL A 52 -22.31 -14.26 -13.34
N VAL A 53 -21.94 -13.87 -12.11
CA VAL A 53 -22.60 -12.75 -11.41
C VAL A 53 -22.42 -11.44 -12.17
N MET A 54 -21.21 -11.16 -12.65
CA MET A 54 -20.96 -9.97 -13.48
C MET A 54 -21.74 -9.99 -14.77
N LEU A 55 -21.79 -11.13 -15.46
CA LEU A 55 -22.53 -11.30 -16.71
C LEU A 55 -24.02 -11.02 -16.52
N VAL A 56 -24.59 -11.51 -15.42
CA VAL A 56 -26.00 -11.26 -15.07
C VAL A 56 -26.21 -9.80 -14.67
N ALA A 57 -25.38 -9.24 -13.79
CA ALA A 57 -25.52 -7.86 -13.34
C ALA A 57 -25.42 -6.87 -14.50
N THR A 58 -24.41 -7.01 -15.37
CA THR A 58 -24.29 -6.20 -16.59
C THR A 58 -25.44 -6.43 -17.56
N GLY A 59 -25.86 -7.68 -17.78
CA GLY A 59 -27.01 -7.97 -18.64
C GLY A 59 -28.31 -7.34 -18.14
N VAL A 60 -28.56 -7.35 -16.82
CA VAL A 60 -29.74 -6.72 -16.21
C VAL A 60 -29.65 -5.20 -16.30
N ASP A 61 -28.47 -4.63 -16.04
CA ASP A 61 -28.20 -3.20 -16.16
C ASP A 61 -28.45 -2.70 -17.59
N ASP A 62 -27.85 -3.33 -18.59
CA ASP A 62 -28.02 -2.97 -20.00
C ASP A 62 -29.47 -3.16 -20.48
N LEU A 63 -30.13 -4.24 -20.06
CA LEU A 63 -31.51 -4.50 -20.45
C LEU A 63 -32.47 -3.46 -19.86
N ALA A 64 -32.27 -3.09 -18.59
CA ALA A 64 -33.09 -2.10 -17.93
C ALA A 64 -32.81 -0.68 -18.45
N SER A 65 -31.55 -0.34 -18.72
CA SER A 65 -31.17 0.92 -19.38
C SER A 65 -31.78 1.00 -20.78
N GLY A 66 -31.71 -0.07 -21.57
CA GLY A 66 -32.32 -0.13 -22.89
C GLY A 66 -33.85 0.00 -22.88
N ILE A 67 -34.53 -0.45 -21.81
CA ILE A 67 -35.97 -0.18 -21.64
C ILE A 67 -36.22 1.32 -21.46
N ILE A 68 -35.39 2.00 -20.67
CA ILE A 68 -35.50 3.45 -20.46
C ILE A 68 -35.23 4.21 -21.76
N GLU A 69 -34.13 3.89 -22.46
CA GLU A 69 -33.81 4.47 -23.78
C GLU A 69 -35.02 4.36 -24.73
N LYS A 70 -35.68 3.19 -24.75
CA LYS A 70 -36.87 3.01 -25.60
C LYS A 70 -38.07 3.88 -25.18
N LEU A 71 -38.25 4.10 -23.87
CA LEU A 71 -39.31 4.97 -23.35
C LEU A 71 -39.05 6.46 -23.64
N GLU A 72 -37.78 6.85 -23.75
CA GLU A 72 -37.35 8.20 -24.13
C GLU A 72 -37.42 8.45 -25.64
N GLY A 73 -37.73 7.41 -26.42
CA GLY A 73 -37.84 7.48 -27.88
C GLY A 73 -36.53 7.22 -28.61
N GLU A 74 -35.50 6.76 -27.89
CA GLU A 74 -34.21 6.36 -28.46
C GLU A 74 -34.24 4.87 -28.87
N ASP A 75 -33.26 4.46 -29.68
CA ASP A 75 -33.09 3.06 -30.04
C ASP A 75 -32.08 2.37 -29.13
N PRO A 76 -32.47 1.30 -28.42
CA PRO A 76 -31.63 0.69 -27.40
C PRO A 76 -30.32 0.16 -27.93
N SER A 77 -29.26 0.37 -27.17
CA SER A 77 -27.96 -0.22 -27.47
C SER A 77 -27.97 -1.75 -27.26
N ALA A 78 -27.90 -2.52 -28.35
CA ALA A 78 -27.73 -3.98 -28.37
C ALA A 78 -28.68 -4.82 -27.43
N PRO A 79 -30.02 -4.64 -27.49
CA PRO A 79 -30.96 -5.26 -26.55
C PRO A 79 -30.96 -6.80 -26.59
N ALA A 80 -30.70 -7.39 -27.76
CA ALA A 80 -30.61 -8.85 -27.91
C ALA A 80 -29.42 -9.44 -27.12
N TRP A 81 -28.30 -8.73 -27.07
CA TRP A 81 -27.11 -9.17 -26.33
C TRP A 81 -27.33 -9.05 -24.82
N ALA A 82 -27.96 -7.97 -24.36
CA ALA A 82 -28.37 -7.81 -22.97
C ALA A 82 -29.31 -8.94 -22.52
N ALA A 83 -30.35 -9.24 -23.30
CA ALA A 83 -31.27 -10.34 -23.03
C ALA A 83 -30.57 -11.71 -22.99
N ALA A 84 -29.65 -11.97 -23.93
CA ALA A 84 -28.88 -13.21 -23.96
C ALA A 84 -28.02 -13.40 -22.69
N ARG A 85 -27.35 -12.33 -22.21
CA ARG A 85 -26.58 -12.35 -20.97
C ARG A 85 -27.45 -12.68 -19.75
N VAL A 86 -28.63 -12.09 -19.65
CA VAL A 86 -29.57 -12.35 -18.54
C VAL A 86 -30.09 -13.79 -18.58
N LEU A 87 -30.48 -14.30 -19.75
CA LEU A 87 -31.05 -15.64 -19.88
C LEU A 87 -30.00 -16.72 -19.60
N VAL A 88 -28.85 -16.65 -20.28
CA VAL A 88 -27.79 -17.66 -20.17
C VAL A 88 -27.09 -17.54 -18.81
N GLY A 89 -26.70 -16.32 -18.42
CA GLY A 89 -26.06 -16.05 -17.14
C GLY A 89 -26.98 -16.36 -15.95
N GLY A 90 -28.25 -15.98 -16.03
CA GLY A 90 -29.23 -16.21 -14.96
C GLY A 90 -29.48 -17.69 -14.72
N GLY A 91 -29.63 -18.48 -15.80
CA GLY A 91 -29.73 -19.93 -15.70
C GLY A 91 -28.50 -20.57 -15.05
N ALA A 92 -27.29 -20.16 -15.47
CA ALA A 92 -26.04 -20.61 -14.86
C ALA A 92 -25.94 -20.20 -13.37
N LEU A 93 -26.33 -18.97 -13.04
CA LEU A 93 -26.27 -18.44 -11.67
C LEU A 93 -27.18 -19.22 -10.73
N LEU A 94 -28.40 -19.56 -11.16
CA LEU A 94 -29.34 -20.36 -10.37
C LEU A 94 -28.78 -21.76 -10.07
N LEU A 95 -28.15 -22.40 -11.06
CA LEU A 95 -27.49 -23.69 -10.88
C LEU A 95 -26.34 -23.59 -9.88
N LEU A 96 -25.49 -22.56 -9.99
CA LEU A 96 -24.36 -22.35 -9.09
C LEU A 96 -24.82 -22.04 -7.66
N ILE A 97 -25.81 -21.15 -7.48
CA ILE A 97 -26.39 -20.86 -6.16
C ILE A 97 -26.96 -22.13 -5.52
N ARG A 98 -27.68 -22.96 -6.29
CA ARG A 98 -28.21 -24.24 -5.80
C ARG A 98 -27.10 -25.19 -5.40
N MET A 99 -26.03 -25.29 -6.20
CA MET A 99 -24.85 -26.10 -5.89
C MET A 99 -24.15 -25.62 -4.62
N MET A 100 -23.96 -24.31 -4.47
CA MET A 100 -23.30 -23.72 -3.31
C MET A 100 -24.09 -23.89 -2.02
N ARG A 101 -25.42 -23.70 -2.06
CA ARG A 101 -26.29 -23.96 -0.90
C ARG A 101 -26.14 -25.39 -0.41
N ARG A 102 -26.07 -26.36 -1.33
CA ARG A 102 -25.82 -27.77 -1.00
C ARG A 102 -24.42 -27.99 -0.41
N ARG A 103 -23.38 -27.37 -1.00
CA ARG A 103 -22.01 -27.46 -0.48
C ARG A 103 -21.89 -26.89 0.93
N PHE A 104 -22.43 -25.70 1.17
CA PHE A 104 -22.40 -25.08 2.50
C PHE A 104 -23.16 -25.88 3.55
N ALA A 105 -24.25 -26.54 3.17
CA ALA A 105 -24.99 -27.43 4.09
C ALA A 105 -24.25 -28.73 4.41
N THR A 106 -23.39 -29.22 3.50
CA THR A 106 -22.69 -30.51 3.65
C THR A 106 -21.25 -30.36 4.15
N GLN A 107 -20.65 -29.18 4.01
CA GLN A 107 -19.25 -28.90 4.34
C GLN A 107 -19.14 -27.56 5.09
N PRO A 108 -19.21 -27.59 6.44
CA PRO A 108 -19.20 -26.37 7.27
C PRO A 108 -17.94 -25.49 7.12
N GLY A 109 -16.82 -26.06 6.70
CA GLY A 109 -15.56 -25.35 6.46
C GLY A 109 -15.46 -24.65 5.09
N GLU A 110 -16.42 -24.83 4.19
CA GLU A 110 -16.33 -24.29 2.82
C GLU A 110 -16.38 -22.74 2.80
N GLN A 111 -17.11 -22.12 3.73
CA GLN A 111 -17.21 -20.66 3.85
C GLN A 111 -15.98 -20.00 4.51
N SER A 112 -15.12 -20.78 5.18
CA SER A 112 -13.82 -20.30 5.68
C SER A 112 -12.69 -20.53 4.68
N THR A 113 -12.98 -21.04 3.47
CA THR A 113 -11.94 -21.27 2.46
C THR A 113 -11.43 -19.95 1.88
N LEU A 114 -10.12 -19.89 1.64
CA LEU A 114 -9.47 -18.72 1.02
C LEU A 114 -10.14 -18.34 -0.32
N ALA A 115 -10.53 -19.33 -1.12
CA ALA A 115 -11.14 -19.09 -2.43
C ALA A 115 -12.52 -18.43 -2.32
N TRP A 116 -13.31 -18.78 -1.29
CA TRP A 116 -14.58 -18.12 -1.00
C TRP A 116 -14.36 -16.67 -0.52
N VAL A 117 -13.46 -16.47 0.44
CA VAL A 117 -13.11 -15.14 0.97
C VAL A 117 -12.59 -14.23 -0.15
N PHE A 118 -11.79 -14.77 -1.06
CA PHE A 118 -11.28 -14.05 -2.23
C PHE A 118 -12.41 -13.66 -3.19
N TYR A 119 -13.30 -14.58 -3.54
CA TYR A 119 -14.49 -14.28 -4.35
C TYR A 119 -15.34 -13.17 -3.73
N GLN A 120 -15.61 -13.25 -2.42
CA GLN A 120 -16.38 -12.24 -1.70
C GLN A 120 -15.71 -10.87 -1.78
N GLY A 121 -14.40 -10.80 -1.51
CA GLY A 121 -13.64 -9.56 -1.58
C GLY A 121 -13.62 -8.95 -2.98
N VAL A 122 -13.39 -9.76 -4.02
CA VAL A 122 -13.39 -9.29 -5.41
C VAL A 122 -14.76 -8.75 -5.81
N MET A 123 -15.83 -9.49 -5.55
CA MET A 123 -17.18 -9.06 -5.94
C MET A 123 -17.64 -7.81 -5.19
N GLU A 124 -17.26 -7.68 -3.92
CA GLU A 124 -17.53 -6.47 -3.15
C GLU A 124 -16.75 -5.26 -3.71
N LEU A 125 -15.46 -5.41 -4.01
CA LEU A 125 -14.65 -4.31 -4.55
C LEU A 125 -15.07 -3.90 -5.95
N VAL A 126 -15.41 -4.85 -6.83
CA VAL A 126 -15.88 -4.53 -8.17
C VAL A 126 -17.24 -3.83 -8.12
N SER A 127 -18.20 -4.36 -7.36
CA SER A 127 -19.51 -3.73 -7.24
C SER A 127 -19.42 -2.35 -6.59
N LEU A 128 -18.52 -2.15 -5.62
CA LEU A 128 -18.20 -0.83 -5.07
C LEU A 128 -17.61 0.10 -6.12
N GLY A 129 -16.68 -0.37 -6.95
CA GLY A 129 -16.08 0.42 -8.02
C GLY A 129 -17.11 0.93 -9.03
N VAL A 130 -18.01 0.05 -9.48
CA VAL A 130 -19.11 0.44 -10.37
C VAL A 130 -20.05 1.44 -9.69
N LEU A 131 -20.38 1.22 -8.41
CA LEU A 131 -21.19 2.16 -7.64
C LEU A 131 -20.54 3.53 -7.48
N ILE A 132 -19.24 3.61 -7.23
CA ILE A 132 -18.51 4.88 -7.13
C ILE A 132 -18.69 5.66 -8.44
N VAL A 133 -18.45 5.00 -9.57
CA VAL A 133 -18.56 5.62 -10.89
C VAL A 133 -20.00 6.07 -11.17
N ALA A 134 -20.98 5.19 -10.94
CA ALA A 134 -22.39 5.51 -11.16
C ALA A 134 -22.88 6.67 -10.26
N TRP A 135 -22.46 6.70 -9.00
CA TRP A 135 -22.80 7.82 -8.10
C TRP A 135 -22.14 9.12 -8.53
N VAL A 136 -20.87 9.09 -8.98
CA VAL A 136 -20.19 10.29 -9.48
C VAL A 136 -20.92 10.85 -10.69
N PHE A 137 -21.20 10.03 -11.71
CA PHE A 137 -21.91 10.51 -12.90
C PHE A 137 -23.34 10.96 -12.61
N PHE A 138 -24.06 10.23 -11.75
CA PHE A 138 -25.38 10.63 -11.29
C PHE A 138 -25.34 12.02 -10.62
N LEU A 139 -24.39 12.26 -9.73
CA LEU A 139 -24.24 13.55 -9.06
C LEU A 139 -23.72 14.64 -9.99
N GLN A 140 -22.86 14.32 -10.96
CA GLN A 140 -22.44 15.27 -12.00
C GLN A 140 -23.61 15.73 -12.86
N GLY A 141 -24.53 14.84 -13.24
CA GLY A 141 -25.72 15.22 -13.98
C GLY A 141 -26.74 16.07 -13.19
N ILE A 142 -26.62 16.12 -11.86
CA ILE A 142 -27.49 16.93 -10.98
C ILE A 142 -26.81 18.25 -10.56
N ILE A 143 -25.50 18.21 -10.27
CA ILE A 143 -24.73 19.32 -9.70
C ILE A 143 -23.99 20.12 -10.79
N GLY A 144 -23.47 19.41 -11.80
CA GLY A 144 -22.73 19.99 -12.92
C GLY A 144 -23.60 20.18 -14.15
N ASP A 145 -22.94 20.54 -15.25
CA ASP A 145 -23.61 20.91 -16.51
C ASP A 145 -23.66 19.78 -17.55
N SER A 146 -23.27 18.56 -17.15
CA SER A 146 -23.13 17.40 -18.06
C SER A 146 -24.46 16.79 -18.55
N GLY A 147 -25.60 17.28 -18.04
CA GLY A 147 -26.91 16.68 -18.29
C GLY A 147 -27.15 15.42 -17.46
N PHE A 148 -28.41 15.16 -17.14
CA PHE A 148 -28.83 14.00 -16.36
C PHE A 148 -29.13 12.82 -17.27
N GLU A 149 -28.44 11.69 -17.06
CA GLU A 149 -28.70 10.45 -17.79
C GLU A 149 -29.37 9.41 -16.86
N PRO A 150 -30.63 9.00 -17.13
CA PRO A 150 -31.35 8.06 -16.27
C PRO A 150 -30.70 6.68 -16.14
N LYS A 151 -29.85 6.28 -17.08
CA LYS A 151 -29.12 5.00 -17.04
C LYS A 151 -28.33 4.82 -15.74
N TYR A 152 -27.80 5.91 -15.16
CA TYR A 152 -27.07 5.82 -13.89
C TYR A 152 -27.97 5.42 -12.72
N LEU A 153 -29.28 5.73 -12.74
CA LEU A 153 -30.21 5.23 -11.72
C LEU A 153 -30.38 3.71 -11.81
N VAL A 154 -30.41 3.16 -13.03
CA VAL A 154 -30.46 1.71 -13.26
C VAL A 154 -29.20 1.07 -12.73
N THR A 155 -28.03 1.61 -13.08
CA THR A 155 -26.73 1.11 -12.61
C THR A 155 -26.62 1.17 -11.10
N LEU A 156 -27.06 2.26 -10.47
CA LEU A 156 -27.13 2.37 -9.01
C LEU A 156 -28.04 1.33 -8.38
N ALA A 157 -29.19 1.03 -8.99
CA ALA A 157 -30.11 0.01 -8.48
C ALA A 157 -29.51 -1.42 -8.59
N VAL A 158 -29.01 -1.79 -9.77
CA VAL A 158 -28.51 -3.14 -10.05
C VAL A 158 -27.21 -3.43 -9.30
N TRP A 159 -26.24 -2.52 -9.38
CA TRP A 159 -24.97 -2.68 -8.69
C TRP A 159 -25.06 -2.36 -7.20
N GLY A 160 -26.01 -1.50 -6.79
CA GLY A 160 -26.39 -1.28 -5.39
C GLY A 160 -26.88 -2.56 -4.73
N PHE A 161 -27.78 -3.28 -5.41
CA PHE A 161 -28.24 -4.59 -4.96
C PHE A 161 -27.09 -5.60 -4.90
N THR A 162 -26.25 -5.65 -5.94
CA THR A 162 -25.11 -6.58 -6.01
C THR A 162 -24.10 -6.32 -4.88
N TRP A 163 -23.74 -5.06 -4.63
CA TRP A 163 -22.85 -4.66 -3.54
C TRP A 163 -23.46 -4.96 -2.18
N ASN A 164 -24.71 -4.57 -1.96
CA ASN A 164 -25.40 -4.81 -0.69
C ASN A 164 -25.48 -6.31 -0.38
N TYR A 165 -25.77 -7.14 -1.40
CA TYR A 165 -25.77 -8.58 -1.26
C TYR A 165 -24.40 -9.12 -0.80
N HIS A 166 -23.30 -8.71 -1.44
CA HIS A 166 -21.96 -9.18 -1.08
C HIS A 166 -21.48 -8.64 0.27
N VAL A 167 -21.80 -7.38 0.62
CA VAL A 167 -21.53 -6.83 1.96
C VAL A 167 -22.30 -7.62 3.03
N SER A 168 -23.58 -7.91 2.79
CA SER A 168 -24.41 -8.68 3.73
C SER A 168 -23.90 -10.11 3.93
N LEU A 169 -23.32 -10.69 2.87
CA LEU A 169 -22.75 -12.03 2.87
C LEU A 169 -21.39 -12.06 3.57
N GLY A 170 -20.56 -11.05 3.35
CA GLY A 170 -19.27 -10.87 4.02
C GLY A 170 -19.39 -10.57 5.52
N ASN A 171 -20.42 -9.83 5.94
CA ASN A 171 -20.65 -9.51 7.35
C ASN A 171 -21.10 -10.71 8.20
N ARG A 172 -21.29 -11.89 7.60
CA ARG A 172 -21.61 -13.11 8.34
C ARG A 172 -20.37 -13.63 9.07
N VAL A 173 -20.59 -14.16 10.26
CA VAL A 173 -19.58 -14.87 11.05
C VAL A 173 -19.83 -16.36 10.90
N VAL A 174 -18.80 -17.10 10.50
CA VAL A 174 -18.84 -18.54 10.26
C VAL A 174 -17.64 -19.16 10.93
N ASN A 175 -17.86 -20.17 11.79
CA ASN A 175 -16.79 -20.78 12.60
C ASN A 175 -16.01 -19.75 13.43
N ALA A 176 -16.71 -18.78 14.04
CA ALA A 176 -16.16 -17.67 14.83
C ALA A 176 -15.27 -16.66 14.06
N GLU A 177 -15.12 -16.81 12.74
CA GLU A 177 -14.39 -15.84 11.91
C GLU A 177 -15.34 -15.08 10.98
N PRO A 178 -15.13 -13.77 10.76
CA PRO A 178 -15.86 -13.04 9.74
C PRO A 178 -15.48 -13.54 8.35
N VAL A 179 -16.47 -13.75 7.48
CA VAL A 179 -16.22 -14.13 6.07
C VAL A 179 -15.47 -13.03 5.32
N ARG A 180 -15.70 -11.77 5.68
CA ARG A 180 -15.08 -10.61 5.05
C ARG A 180 -13.64 -10.42 5.53
N SER A 181 -12.72 -10.42 4.57
CA SER A 181 -11.31 -10.20 4.84
C SER A 181 -11.03 -8.75 5.26
N PRO A 182 -10.12 -8.52 6.23
CA PRO A 182 -9.56 -7.19 6.51
C PRO A 182 -8.96 -6.53 5.25
N PHE A 183 -8.44 -7.33 4.30
CA PHE A 183 -7.90 -6.81 3.05
C PHE A 183 -8.96 -6.07 2.22
N THR A 184 -10.18 -6.62 2.14
CA THR A 184 -11.29 -6.00 1.40
C THR A 184 -11.64 -4.64 1.98
N LEU A 185 -11.72 -4.56 3.32
CA LEU A 185 -12.01 -3.31 4.02
C LEU A 185 -10.93 -2.26 3.74
N LEU A 186 -9.65 -2.65 3.88
CA LEU A 186 -8.52 -1.75 3.69
C LEU A 186 -8.35 -1.33 2.22
N ALA A 187 -8.62 -2.21 1.26
CA ALA A 187 -8.58 -1.87 -0.16
C ALA A 187 -9.67 -0.85 -0.53
N ALA A 188 -10.89 -1.03 -0.03
CA ALA A 188 -11.98 -0.07 -0.21
C ALA A 188 -11.69 1.26 0.51
N SER A 189 -11.12 1.21 1.73
CA SER A 189 -10.62 2.40 2.43
C SER A 189 -9.54 3.12 1.63
N PHE A 190 -8.61 2.40 1.00
CA PHE A 190 -7.58 3.00 0.16
C PHE A 190 -8.16 3.75 -1.04
N ALA A 191 -9.10 3.12 -1.77
CA ALA A 191 -9.79 3.76 -2.88
C ALA A 191 -10.56 5.01 -2.43
N GLY A 192 -11.26 4.93 -1.30
CA GLY A 192 -11.93 6.06 -0.66
C GLY A 192 -10.96 7.20 -0.32
N LEU A 193 -9.80 6.88 0.26
CA LEU A 193 -8.79 7.87 0.64
C LEU A 193 -8.17 8.56 -0.58
N ILE A 194 -7.80 7.81 -1.62
CA ILE A 194 -7.19 8.38 -2.84
C ILE A 194 -8.14 9.40 -3.45
N GLY A 195 -9.38 9.00 -3.72
CA GLY A 195 -10.35 9.91 -4.32
C GLY A 195 -10.65 11.10 -3.42
N LEU A 196 -10.74 10.90 -2.09
CA LEU A 196 -10.92 11.98 -1.14
C LEU A 196 -9.74 12.98 -1.15
N VAL A 197 -8.51 12.49 -1.15
CA VAL A 197 -7.29 13.31 -1.19
C VAL A 197 -7.19 14.09 -2.51
N VAL A 198 -7.52 13.45 -3.63
CA VAL A 198 -7.53 14.10 -4.95
C VAL A 198 -8.60 15.19 -5.01
N SER A 199 -9.83 14.91 -4.58
CA SER A 199 -10.92 15.89 -4.59
C SER A 199 -10.66 17.06 -3.64
N VAL A 200 -10.22 16.79 -2.41
CA VAL A 200 -9.85 17.87 -1.46
C VAL A 200 -8.66 18.66 -2.01
N GLY A 201 -7.65 17.98 -2.56
CA GLY A 201 -6.49 18.63 -3.18
C GLY A 201 -6.88 19.56 -4.33
N ALA A 202 -7.78 19.11 -5.22
CA ALA A 202 -8.29 19.92 -6.32
C ALA A 202 -9.06 21.15 -5.81
N LEU A 203 -9.95 21.01 -4.81
CA LEU A 203 -10.69 22.13 -4.24
C LEU A 203 -9.79 23.15 -3.52
N VAL A 204 -8.81 22.69 -2.76
CA VAL A 204 -7.84 23.57 -2.08
C VAL A 204 -6.92 24.25 -3.09
N SER A 205 -6.48 23.54 -4.13
CA SER A 205 -5.67 24.11 -5.21
C SER A 205 -6.45 25.19 -5.96
N ASN A 206 -7.71 24.91 -6.32
CA ASN A 206 -8.60 25.85 -6.96
C ASN A 206 -8.80 27.11 -6.09
N LEU A 207 -9.01 26.94 -4.78
CA LEU A 207 -9.11 28.07 -3.86
C LEU A 207 -7.84 28.92 -3.83
N PHE A 208 -6.66 28.29 -3.75
CA PHE A 208 -5.39 29.01 -3.70
C PHE A 208 -5.09 29.72 -5.02
N LEU A 209 -5.35 29.07 -6.16
CA LEU A 209 -5.21 29.65 -7.48
C LEU A 209 -6.18 30.82 -7.67
N TRP A 210 -7.46 30.66 -7.34
CA TRP A 210 -8.45 31.73 -7.49
C TRP A 210 -8.07 32.97 -6.67
N ILE A 211 -7.61 32.80 -5.42
CA ILE A 211 -7.07 33.91 -4.62
C ILE A 211 -5.84 34.53 -5.29
N TYR A 212 -4.91 33.71 -5.77
CA TYR A 212 -3.66 34.17 -6.38
C TYR A 212 -3.87 34.94 -7.68
N GLU A 213 -4.71 34.42 -8.57
CA GLU A 213 -5.10 35.03 -9.86
C GLU A 213 -5.88 36.33 -9.64
N SER A 214 -6.73 36.40 -8.60
CA SER A 214 -7.43 37.63 -8.24
C SER A 214 -6.49 38.77 -7.81
N VAL A 215 -5.34 38.42 -7.19
CA VAL A 215 -4.34 39.39 -6.72
C VAL A 215 -3.40 39.79 -7.85
N THR A 216 -3.03 38.85 -8.71
CA THR A 216 -2.09 39.09 -9.83
C THR A 216 -2.79 39.71 -11.05
N GLY A 217 -4.11 39.54 -11.19
CA GLY A 217 -4.91 40.08 -12.29
C GLY A 217 -4.76 39.27 -13.58
N THR A 218 -4.18 38.08 -13.51
CA THR A 218 -3.89 37.20 -14.64
C THR A 218 -4.46 35.82 -14.38
N ASP A 219 -5.26 35.32 -15.32
CA ASP A 219 -5.85 33.99 -15.28
C ASP A 219 -4.91 33.00 -15.99
N TYR A 220 -4.31 32.09 -15.21
CA TYR A 220 -3.34 31.11 -15.72
C TYR A 220 -3.94 29.71 -15.80
N TRP A 221 -4.84 29.36 -14.88
CA TRP A 221 -5.36 28.00 -14.71
C TRP A 221 -6.90 27.93 -14.74
N GLY A 222 -7.60 29.06 -14.93
CA GLY A 222 -9.06 29.11 -14.98
C GLY A 222 -9.72 28.72 -13.66
N ALA A 223 -9.15 29.10 -12.52
CA ALA A 223 -9.66 28.68 -11.22
C ALA A 223 -10.95 29.42 -10.86
N ASP A 224 -12.05 28.67 -10.74
CA ASP A 224 -13.37 29.27 -10.58
C ASP A 224 -14.38 28.38 -9.82
N ILE A 225 -15.66 28.75 -9.88
CA ILE A 225 -16.76 28.00 -9.25
C ILE A 225 -17.18 26.76 -10.05
N GLU A 226 -16.91 26.71 -11.35
CA GLU A 226 -17.24 25.56 -12.22
C GLU A 226 -16.37 24.36 -11.84
N VAL A 227 -15.08 24.59 -11.57
CA VAL A 227 -14.17 23.57 -11.03
C VAL A 227 -14.70 22.98 -9.72
N VAL A 228 -15.29 23.81 -8.85
CA VAL A 228 -15.89 23.33 -7.59
C VAL A 228 -17.07 22.41 -7.89
N ARG A 229 -17.96 22.80 -8.80
CA ARG A 229 -19.13 21.99 -9.19
C ARG A 229 -18.71 20.63 -9.76
N ASP A 230 -17.67 20.58 -10.57
CA ASP A 230 -17.17 19.35 -11.18
C ASP A 230 -16.51 18.40 -10.18
N VAL A 231 -15.86 18.93 -9.14
CA VAL A 231 -15.14 18.14 -8.14
C VAL A 231 -16.04 17.68 -6.98
N LEU A 232 -17.11 18.41 -6.66
CA LEU A 232 -18.03 18.10 -5.55
C LEU A 232 -18.60 16.67 -5.59
N PRO A 233 -19.08 16.12 -6.73
CA PRO A 233 -19.51 14.73 -6.84
C PRO A 233 -18.47 13.73 -6.34
N PHE A 234 -17.20 13.90 -6.75
CA PHE A 234 -16.11 13.02 -6.32
C PHE A 234 -15.86 13.13 -4.82
N LEU A 235 -15.85 14.35 -4.27
CA LEU A 235 -15.67 14.58 -2.83
C LEU A 235 -16.74 13.83 -2.02
N VAL A 236 -18.00 13.95 -2.42
CA VAL A 236 -19.13 13.33 -1.73
C VAL A 236 -19.02 11.81 -1.78
N VAL A 237 -18.78 11.23 -2.95
CA VAL A 237 -18.74 9.78 -3.14
C VAL A 237 -17.55 9.16 -2.43
N PHE A 238 -16.34 9.65 -2.68
CA PHE A 238 -15.14 9.11 -2.04
C PHE A 238 -15.09 9.39 -0.54
N GLY A 239 -15.61 10.54 -0.10
CA GLY A 239 -15.82 10.84 1.31
C GLY A 239 -16.76 9.83 1.98
N ALA A 240 -17.88 9.49 1.34
CA ALA A 240 -18.81 8.47 1.85
C ALA A 240 -18.16 7.08 1.93
N VAL A 241 -17.40 6.68 0.91
CA VAL A 241 -16.65 5.41 0.90
C VAL A 241 -15.62 5.37 2.02
N TRP A 242 -14.84 6.44 2.19
CA TRP A 242 -13.87 6.57 3.28
C TRP A 242 -14.54 6.47 4.64
N VAL A 243 -15.62 7.23 4.87
CA VAL A 243 -16.38 7.18 6.14
C VAL A 243 -16.90 5.78 6.42
N TRP A 244 -17.48 5.12 5.41
CA TRP A 244 -18.07 3.79 5.57
C TRP A 244 -17.03 2.71 5.87
N TYR A 245 -15.99 2.60 5.04
CA TYR A 245 -15.01 1.52 5.13
C TYR A 245 -13.92 1.78 6.17
N TRP A 246 -13.44 3.01 6.26
CA TRP A 246 -12.37 3.35 7.18
C TRP A 246 -12.94 3.72 8.56
N LEU A 247 -13.67 4.83 8.67
CA LEU A 247 -14.06 5.40 9.97
C LEU A 247 -15.05 4.51 10.72
N ARG A 248 -16.02 3.90 10.04
CA ARG A 248 -17.04 3.06 10.70
C ARG A 248 -16.62 1.61 10.91
N GLN A 249 -15.74 1.06 10.08
CA GLN A 249 -15.44 -0.38 10.09
C GLN A 249 -13.99 -0.68 10.44
N SER A 250 -13.02 -0.06 9.78
CA SER A 250 -11.60 -0.39 9.97
C SER A 250 -10.99 0.22 11.23
N VAL A 251 -11.40 1.44 11.60
CA VAL A 251 -10.90 2.12 12.81
C VAL A 251 -11.40 1.43 14.09
N PRO A 252 -12.71 1.09 14.24
CA PRO A 252 -13.20 0.44 15.44
C PRO A 252 -12.81 -1.04 15.56
N ALA A 253 -12.53 -1.71 14.44
CA ALA A 253 -12.04 -3.09 14.46
C ALA A 253 -10.73 -3.20 15.26
N GLU A 254 -10.53 -4.30 15.98
CA GLU A 254 -9.38 -4.53 16.86
C GLU A 254 -8.03 -4.23 16.20
N HIS A 255 -7.01 -3.98 17.05
CA HIS A 255 -5.63 -3.66 16.68
C HIS A 255 -4.95 -4.78 15.87
N SER A 256 -5.33 -4.95 14.60
CA SER A 256 -4.74 -5.96 13.71
C SER A 256 -3.45 -5.47 13.06
N THR A 257 -2.55 -6.39 12.72
CA THR A 257 -1.32 -6.11 11.98
C THR A 257 -1.60 -5.42 10.64
N PHE A 258 -2.65 -5.83 9.93
CA PHE A 258 -3.04 -5.24 8.64
C PHE A 258 -3.44 -3.77 8.77
N ARG A 259 -4.16 -3.40 9.84
CA ARG A 259 -4.52 -2.00 10.10
C ARG A 259 -3.27 -1.15 10.38
N HIS A 260 -2.32 -1.65 11.18
CA HIS A 260 -1.07 -0.93 11.40
C HIS A 260 -0.25 -0.78 10.12
N ALA A 261 -0.15 -1.84 9.30
CA ALA A 261 0.51 -1.78 8.01
C ALA A 261 -0.14 -0.74 7.09
N PHE A 262 -1.46 -0.68 7.04
CA PHE A 262 -2.19 0.35 6.29
C PHE A 262 -1.88 1.76 6.80
N VAL A 263 -2.00 2.00 8.11
CA VAL A 263 -1.72 3.31 8.73
C VAL A 263 -0.29 3.77 8.44
N LEU A 264 0.67 2.85 8.52
CA LEU A 264 2.09 3.13 8.30
C LEU A 264 2.43 3.34 6.82
N ILE A 265 1.97 2.48 5.91
CA ILE A 265 2.32 2.55 4.49
C ILE A 265 1.50 3.62 3.78
N VAL A 266 0.18 3.60 3.95
CA VAL A 266 -0.71 4.55 3.26
C VAL A 266 -0.64 5.92 3.92
N GLY A 267 -0.81 5.95 5.25
CA GLY A 267 -0.90 7.19 6.00
C GLY A 267 0.45 7.89 6.19
N VAL A 268 1.41 7.17 6.78
CA VAL A 268 2.70 7.76 7.15
C VAL A 268 3.61 7.87 5.93
N LEU A 269 3.91 6.77 5.24
CA LEU A 269 4.81 6.79 4.09
C LEU A 269 4.21 7.60 2.93
N GLY A 270 2.93 7.42 2.62
CA GLY A 270 2.24 8.20 1.58
C GLY A 270 2.22 9.71 1.88
N GLY A 271 1.77 10.11 3.07
CA GLY A 271 1.69 11.53 3.45
C GLY A 271 3.06 12.19 3.61
N LEU A 272 3.99 11.56 4.35
CA LEU A 272 5.35 12.09 4.54
C LEU A 272 6.13 12.12 3.22
N GLY A 273 6.06 11.04 2.44
CA GLY A 273 6.71 10.97 1.13
C GLY A 273 6.23 12.07 0.19
N THR A 274 4.91 12.33 0.16
CA THR A 274 4.34 13.43 -0.64
C THR A 274 4.84 14.78 -0.16
N MET A 275 4.84 15.06 1.15
CA MET A 275 5.37 16.33 1.68
C MET A 275 6.85 16.55 1.32
N VAL A 276 7.67 15.50 1.43
CA VAL A 276 9.09 15.55 1.05
C VAL A 276 9.26 15.75 -0.45
N GLY A 277 8.47 15.07 -1.28
CA GLY A 277 8.46 15.23 -2.73
C GLY A 277 8.07 16.64 -3.16
N VAL A 278 7.02 17.21 -2.55
CA VAL A 278 6.60 18.59 -2.81
C VAL A 278 7.67 19.59 -2.35
N ALA A 279 8.26 19.40 -1.17
CA ALA A 279 9.36 20.26 -0.71
C ALA A 279 10.56 20.22 -1.66
N ALA A 280 10.90 19.03 -2.18
CA ALA A 280 11.92 18.87 -3.22
C ALA A 280 11.52 19.58 -4.52
N ALA A 281 10.27 19.41 -5.00
CA ALA A 281 9.79 20.07 -6.21
C ALA A 281 9.84 21.61 -6.09
N MET A 282 9.43 22.17 -4.95
CA MET A 282 9.48 23.61 -4.69
C MET A 282 10.92 24.14 -4.64
N LEU A 283 11.84 23.40 -4.01
CA LEU A 283 13.24 23.81 -3.96
C LEU A 283 13.93 23.69 -5.33
N TRP A 284 13.60 22.63 -6.09
CA TRP A 284 14.08 22.45 -7.44
C TRP A 284 13.56 23.55 -8.38
N SER A 285 12.27 23.88 -8.32
CA SER A 285 11.70 24.97 -9.13
C SER A 285 12.31 26.32 -8.76
N LEU A 286 12.57 26.58 -7.47
CA LEU A 286 13.27 27.79 -7.04
C LEU A 286 14.70 27.88 -7.60
N GLY A 287 15.43 26.76 -7.61
CA GLY A 287 16.76 26.70 -8.21
C GLY A 287 16.73 26.99 -9.72
N HIS A 288 15.74 26.44 -10.43
CA HIS A 288 15.55 26.70 -11.85
C HIS A 288 15.25 28.18 -12.14
N TRP A 289 14.36 28.79 -11.36
CA TRP A 289 14.00 30.19 -11.55
C TRP A 289 15.17 31.15 -11.31
N PHE A 290 16.04 30.87 -10.33
CA PHE A 290 17.21 31.72 -10.08
C PHE A 290 18.40 31.49 -11.00
N LEU A 291 18.58 30.27 -11.52
CA LEU A 291 19.83 29.86 -12.19
C LEU A 291 19.66 29.54 -13.68
N VAL A 292 18.43 29.36 -14.16
CA VAL A 292 18.16 28.84 -15.51
C VAL A 292 17.14 29.69 -16.28
N GLU A 293 16.02 30.06 -15.67
CA GLU A 293 14.93 30.76 -16.34
C GLU A 293 15.08 32.29 -16.21
N GLU A 294 15.36 32.98 -17.33
CA GLU A 294 15.56 34.44 -17.34
C GLU A 294 14.31 35.24 -17.72
N GLU A 295 13.26 34.59 -18.29
CA GLU A 295 12.15 35.30 -18.95
C GLU A 295 10.76 35.10 -18.31
N VAL A 296 10.63 34.25 -17.28
CA VAL A 296 9.32 33.96 -16.63
C VAL A 296 9.02 35.00 -15.56
N SER A 297 7.83 35.62 -15.64
CA SER A 297 7.40 36.58 -14.62
C SER A 297 7.25 35.91 -13.25
N ALA A 298 7.49 36.65 -12.16
CA ALA A 298 7.30 36.11 -10.81
C ALA A 298 5.85 35.65 -10.58
N ALA A 299 4.87 36.35 -11.18
CA ALA A 299 3.46 35.97 -11.12
C ALA A 299 3.23 34.58 -11.71
N GLU A 300 3.74 34.35 -12.93
CA GLU A 300 3.61 33.07 -13.63
C GLU A 300 4.35 31.94 -12.90
N PHE A 301 5.57 32.18 -12.43
CA PHE A 301 6.38 31.18 -11.72
C PHE A 301 5.69 30.65 -10.45
N PHE A 302 5.10 31.53 -9.63
CA PHE A 302 4.50 31.15 -8.36
C PHE A 302 3.08 30.56 -8.50
N THR A 303 2.49 30.51 -9.71
CA THR A 303 1.20 29.83 -9.92
C THR A 303 1.24 28.37 -9.51
N VAL A 304 2.27 27.63 -9.96
CA VAL A 304 2.41 26.19 -9.64
C VAL A 304 2.63 25.95 -8.15
N TRP A 305 3.19 26.94 -7.43
CA TRP A 305 3.37 26.85 -5.99
C TRP A 305 2.03 26.79 -5.26
N MET A 306 0.98 27.42 -5.78
CA MET A 306 -0.35 27.33 -5.18
C MET A 306 -0.87 25.89 -5.17
N VAL A 307 -0.67 25.16 -6.27
CA VAL A 307 -0.98 23.73 -6.35
C VAL A 307 -0.10 22.91 -5.41
N LEU A 308 1.22 23.16 -5.40
CA LEU A 308 2.16 22.46 -4.52
C LEU A 308 1.83 22.67 -3.03
N LEU A 309 1.49 23.89 -2.63
CA LEU A 309 1.09 24.22 -1.26
C LEU A 309 -0.21 23.51 -0.87
N ALA A 310 -1.20 23.43 -1.77
CA ALA A 310 -2.42 22.68 -1.55
C ALA A 310 -2.15 21.18 -1.35
N VAL A 311 -1.33 20.57 -2.22
CA VAL A 311 -0.91 19.17 -2.09
C VAL A 311 -0.18 18.92 -0.78
N MET A 312 0.74 19.82 -0.39
CA MET A 312 1.47 19.74 0.87
C MET A 312 0.54 19.81 2.08
N LEU A 313 -0.45 20.70 2.06
CA LEU A 313 -1.44 20.83 3.12
C LEU A 313 -2.25 19.54 3.27
N VAL A 314 -2.79 19.00 2.18
CA VAL A 314 -3.58 17.76 2.21
C VAL A 314 -2.73 16.57 2.66
N ALA A 315 -1.51 16.42 2.13
CA ALA A 315 -0.59 15.38 2.54
C ALA A 315 -0.22 15.47 4.03
N GLY A 316 -0.03 16.69 4.55
CA GLY A 316 0.21 16.94 5.97
C GLY A 316 -0.99 16.57 6.85
N LEU A 317 -2.22 16.85 6.40
CA LEU A 317 -3.44 16.43 7.10
C LEU A 317 -3.58 14.90 7.13
N VAL A 318 -3.32 14.23 6.01
CA VAL A 318 -3.34 12.76 5.91
C VAL A 318 -2.30 12.15 6.86
N TRP A 319 -1.06 12.65 6.83
CA TRP A 319 0.01 12.20 7.71
C TRP A 319 -0.35 12.42 9.17
N ARG A 320 -0.83 13.61 9.54
CA ARG A 320 -1.22 13.96 10.91
C ARG A 320 -2.35 13.07 11.43
N TYR A 321 -3.39 12.85 10.62
CA TYR A 321 -4.52 11.99 10.96
C TYR A 321 -4.05 10.55 11.23
N HIS A 322 -3.32 9.94 10.30
CA HIS A 322 -2.85 8.56 10.47
C HIS A 322 -1.82 8.41 11.59
N ARG A 323 -0.96 9.41 11.81
CA ARG A 323 -0.02 9.41 12.95
C ARG A 323 -0.73 9.43 14.30
N SER A 324 -1.89 10.08 14.40
CA SER A 324 -2.69 10.15 15.63
C SER A 324 -3.35 8.81 16.00
N LEU A 325 -3.47 7.88 15.04
CA LEU A 325 -3.99 6.54 15.28
C LEU A 325 -2.96 5.57 15.87
N LEU A 326 -1.67 5.95 15.87
CA LEU A 326 -0.62 5.15 16.51
C LEU A 326 -0.61 5.39 18.02
N PRO A 327 -0.41 4.35 18.86
CA PRO A 327 -0.42 4.49 20.31
C PRO A 327 0.58 5.55 20.81
N PRO A 328 0.23 6.40 21.79
CA PRO A 328 1.14 7.39 22.36
C PRO A 328 2.45 6.75 22.81
N THR A 329 3.58 7.38 22.53
CA THR A 329 4.91 6.82 22.83
C THR A 329 5.33 7.09 24.29
N ALA A 330 4.71 8.07 24.96
CA ALA A 330 5.09 8.48 26.31
C ALA A 330 4.73 7.41 27.36
N GLY A 331 5.68 7.07 28.22
CA GLY A 331 5.46 6.21 29.39
C GLY A 331 5.36 4.71 29.11
N ARG A 332 5.60 4.25 27.87
CA ARG A 332 5.63 2.82 27.52
C ARG A 332 6.90 2.43 26.80
N GLU A 333 7.23 1.14 26.86
CA GLU A 333 8.30 0.58 26.03
C GLU A 333 7.98 0.75 24.53
N ARG A 334 9.05 0.91 23.75
CA ARG A 334 8.97 1.12 22.32
C ARG A 334 8.52 -0.16 21.62
N SER A 335 7.45 -0.06 20.84
CA SER A 335 6.89 -1.17 20.08
C SER A 335 7.51 -1.27 18.68
N GLU A 336 7.34 -2.42 18.02
CA GLU A 336 7.73 -2.59 16.61
C GLU A 336 6.98 -1.63 15.66
N VAL A 337 5.81 -1.13 16.06
CA VAL A 337 5.06 -0.11 15.30
C VAL A 337 5.79 1.24 15.33
N ASP A 338 6.33 1.63 16.49
CA ASP A 338 7.14 2.86 16.63
C ASP A 338 8.47 2.74 15.88
N ARG A 339 9.05 1.54 15.82
CA ARG A 339 10.24 1.27 15.00
C ARG A 339 9.91 1.37 13.53
N SER A 340 8.83 0.73 13.09
CA SER A 340 8.38 0.76 11.69
C SER A 340 8.12 2.18 11.20
N TYR A 341 7.51 3.03 12.03
CA TYR A 341 7.32 4.45 11.74
C TYR A 341 8.64 5.18 11.44
N ASP A 342 9.63 5.09 12.33
CA ASP A 342 10.92 5.76 12.16
C ASP A 342 11.66 5.23 10.92
N TYR A 343 11.68 3.91 10.70
CA TYR A 343 12.36 3.31 9.55
C TYR A 343 11.66 3.60 8.22
N LEU A 344 10.34 3.79 8.18
CA LEU A 344 9.64 4.27 6.98
C LEU A 344 10.00 5.73 6.67
N ALA A 345 10.07 6.59 7.69
CA ALA A 345 10.53 7.96 7.49
C ALA A 345 12.00 8.03 7.04
N LEU A 346 12.84 7.11 7.53
CA LEU A 346 14.21 6.93 7.05
C LEU A 346 14.26 6.53 5.58
N TRP A 347 13.39 5.63 5.12
CA TRP A 347 13.29 5.28 3.69
C TRP A 347 12.99 6.49 2.80
N VAL A 348 12.09 7.38 3.24
CA VAL A 348 11.76 8.62 2.51
C VAL A 348 13.02 9.49 2.39
N GLY A 349 13.65 9.81 3.52
CA GLY A 349 14.86 10.65 3.52
C GLY A 349 16.01 10.04 2.73
N LEU A 350 16.25 8.73 2.89
CA LEU A 350 17.32 8.00 2.20
C LEU A 350 17.12 7.99 0.69
N THR A 351 15.90 7.71 0.23
CA THR A 351 15.62 7.62 -1.21
C THR A 351 15.82 8.98 -1.88
N THR A 352 15.27 10.05 -1.30
CA THR A 352 15.46 11.43 -1.79
C THR A 352 16.93 11.83 -1.77
N MET A 353 17.66 11.51 -0.70
CA MET A 353 19.09 11.79 -0.58
C MET A 353 19.92 10.98 -1.60
N ALA A 354 19.60 9.70 -1.80
CA ALA A 354 20.30 8.83 -2.75
C ALA A 354 20.11 9.32 -4.20
N VAL A 355 18.91 9.79 -4.57
CA VAL A 355 18.69 10.48 -5.84
C VAL A 355 19.61 11.70 -5.95
N GLY A 356 19.67 12.54 -4.92
CA GLY A 356 20.57 13.69 -4.88
C GLY A 356 22.06 13.33 -5.03
N VAL A 357 22.52 12.27 -4.37
CA VAL A 357 23.89 11.74 -4.51
C VAL A 357 24.15 11.21 -5.93
N GLY A 358 23.18 10.52 -6.54
CA GLY A 358 23.28 10.07 -7.93
C GLY A 358 23.40 11.23 -8.91
N MET A 359 22.57 12.25 -8.75
CA MET A 359 22.67 13.45 -9.57
C MET A 359 23.99 14.18 -9.34
N LEU A 360 24.51 14.20 -8.10
CA LEU A 360 25.82 14.77 -7.80
C LEU A 360 26.94 14.03 -8.54
N PHE A 361 27.01 12.70 -8.42
CA PHE A 361 28.01 11.91 -9.12
C PHE A 361 27.89 12.07 -10.64
N PHE A 362 26.68 12.09 -11.15
CA PHE A 362 26.43 12.33 -12.57
C PHE A 362 26.99 13.69 -13.01
N SER A 363 26.70 14.76 -12.26
CA SER A 363 27.24 16.11 -12.53
C SER A 363 28.77 16.15 -12.43
N LEU A 364 29.38 15.47 -11.46
CA LEU A 364 30.84 15.41 -11.31
C LEU A 364 31.50 14.65 -12.47
N LEU A 365 30.92 13.54 -12.91
CA LEU A 365 31.44 12.76 -14.04
C LEU A 365 31.42 13.59 -15.33
N ARG A 366 30.40 14.45 -15.52
CA ARG A 366 30.35 15.38 -16.66
C ARG A 366 31.51 16.38 -16.68
N LEU A 367 32.12 16.72 -15.55
CA LEU A 367 33.30 17.59 -15.53
C LEU A 367 34.55 16.91 -16.11
N LEU A 368 34.55 15.59 -16.22
CA LEU A 368 35.67 14.80 -16.72
C LEU A 368 35.64 14.57 -18.24
N THR A 369 34.51 14.87 -18.89
CA THR A 369 34.29 14.63 -20.32
C THR A 369 33.73 15.86 -21.01
N PRO A 370 34.11 16.17 -22.27
CA PRO A 370 33.54 17.34 -22.95
C PRO A 370 32.04 17.14 -23.23
N VAL A 371 31.24 18.15 -22.89
CA VAL A 371 29.78 18.16 -23.08
C VAL A 371 29.45 18.10 -24.58
N PRO A 372 28.48 17.26 -25.01
CA PRO A 372 27.96 17.29 -26.38
C PRO A 372 27.38 18.66 -26.74
N VAL A 373 27.50 19.07 -28.01
CA VAL A 373 26.95 20.36 -28.48
C VAL A 373 25.42 20.33 -28.31
N GLY A 374 24.86 21.34 -27.65
CA GLY A 374 23.41 21.45 -27.37
C GLY A 374 22.98 21.01 -25.96
N ASP A 375 23.87 20.38 -25.17
CA ASP A 375 23.57 19.89 -23.81
C ASP A 375 24.02 20.83 -22.67
N GLU A 376 24.28 22.10 -23.00
CA GLU A 376 24.90 23.08 -22.09
C GLU A 376 24.06 23.36 -20.84
N ARG A 377 22.73 23.40 -20.97
CA ARG A 377 21.78 23.63 -19.85
C ARG A 377 21.61 22.41 -18.94
N VAL A 378 21.94 21.23 -19.45
CA VAL A 378 21.65 19.97 -18.76
C VAL A 378 22.45 19.84 -17.46
N LEU A 379 23.67 20.39 -17.38
CA LEU A 379 24.47 20.36 -16.14
C LEU A 379 23.78 21.13 -15.00
N ALA A 380 23.17 22.28 -15.28
CA ALA A 380 22.50 23.09 -14.27
C ALA A 380 21.33 22.31 -13.65
N ASP A 381 20.49 21.67 -14.47
CA ASP A 381 19.35 20.86 -14.03
C ASP A 381 19.78 19.76 -13.05
N PHE A 382 20.86 19.04 -13.37
CA PHE A 382 21.38 17.97 -12.53
C PHE A 382 22.04 18.48 -11.25
N VAL A 383 22.72 19.63 -11.28
CA VAL A 383 23.29 20.25 -10.07
C VAL A 383 22.18 20.74 -9.14
N ILE A 384 21.13 21.37 -9.68
CA ILE A 384 19.96 21.80 -8.90
C ILE A 384 19.26 20.57 -8.30
N ALA A 385 19.02 19.52 -9.09
CA ALA A 385 18.44 18.28 -8.59
C ALA A 385 19.31 17.60 -7.51
N ALA A 386 20.63 17.61 -7.68
CA ALA A 386 21.58 17.10 -6.69
C ALA A 386 21.47 17.85 -5.37
N PHE A 387 21.55 19.18 -5.43
CA PHE A 387 21.42 20.05 -4.26
C PHE A 387 20.08 19.86 -3.56
N THR A 388 18.99 19.85 -4.31
CA THR A 388 17.64 19.64 -3.79
C THR A 388 17.50 18.30 -3.07
N GLY A 389 17.90 17.20 -3.73
CA GLY A 389 17.81 15.86 -3.15
C GLY A 389 18.66 15.70 -1.90
N LEU A 390 19.87 16.25 -1.90
CA LEU A 390 20.78 16.24 -0.75
C LEU A 390 20.24 17.07 0.41
N LEU A 391 19.72 18.27 0.15
CA LEU A 391 19.21 19.14 1.21
C LEU A 391 17.94 18.57 1.83
N VAL A 392 16.92 18.30 1.02
CA VAL A 392 15.62 17.85 1.52
C VAL A 392 15.74 16.43 2.10
N GLY A 393 16.31 15.50 1.33
CA GLY A 393 16.50 14.12 1.77
C GLY A 393 17.45 14.01 2.97
N GLY A 394 18.56 14.77 2.95
CA GLY A 394 19.54 14.80 4.03
C GLY A 394 18.99 15.35 5.35
N LEU A 395 18.14 16.38 5.31
CA LEU A 395 17.48 16.91 6.52
C LEU A 395 16.52 15.89 7.14
N VAL A 396 15.70 15.23 6.32
CA VAL A 396 14.79 14.17 6.78
C VAL A 396 15.60 13.00 7.34
N TRP A 397 16.57 12.51 6.58
CA TRP A 397 17.46 11.41 6.99
C TRP A 397 18.13 11.72 8.33
N ARG A 398 18.79 12.88 8.45
CA ARG A 398 19.47 13.30 9.69
C ARG A 398 18.52 13.33 10.88
N ASN A 399 17.32 13.88 10.74
CA ASN A 399 16.39 14.01 11.85
C ASN A 399 15.94 12.65 12.42
N PHE A 400 15.59 11.69 11.55
CA PHE A 400 15.17 10.37 11.99
C PHE A 400 16.36 9.47 12.37
N TRP A 401 17.46 9.55 11.62
CA TRP A 401 18.60 8.65 11.76
C TRP A 401 19.37 8.92 13.05
N THR A 402 19.55 10.19 13.42
CA THR A 402 20.21 10.55 14.69
C THR A 402 19.43 10.01 15.90
N SER A 403 18.09 10.10 15.87
CA SER A 403 17.22 9.56 16.91
C SER A 403 17.35 8.04 17.01
N VAL A 404 17.29 7.33 15.88
CA VAL A 404 17.43 5.86 15.84
C VAL A 404 18.83 5.42 16.28
N GLN A 405 19.88 6.11 15.83
CA GLN A 405 21.25 5.71 16.15
C GLN A 405 21.64 6.02 17.59
N ALA A 406 21.06 7.04 18.23
CA ALA A 406 21.24 7.28 19.67
C ALA A 406 20.82 6.08 20.54
N ARG A 407 19.91 5.23 20.03
CA ARG A 407 19.41 4.03 20.70
C ARG A 407 20.17 2.74 20.34
N SER A 408 21.14 2.80 19.43
CA SER A 408 21.92 1.63 18.97
C SER A 408 22.83 0.99 20.01
N LYS A 409 22.97 1.58 21.20
CA LYS A 409 23.70 0.98 22.33
C LYS A 409 22.88 -0.08 23.08
N ASP A 410 21.57 -0.11 22.86
CA ASP A 410 20.66 -1.08 23.47
C ASP A 410 20.54 -2.34 22.58
N ALA A 411 20.75 -3.51 23.20
CA ALA A 411 20.62 -4.79 22.54
C ALA A 411 19.23 -5.03 21.96
N ILE A 412 18.17 -4.52 22.62
CA ILE A 412 16.79 -4.66 22.16
C ILE A 412 16.59 -3.91 20.83
N GLU A 413 17.15 -2.70 20.71
CA GLU A 413 17.03 -1.89 19.50
C GLU A 413 17.83 -2.49 18.33
N VAL A 414 19.04 -2.99 18.59
CA VAL A 414 19.90 -3.61 17.58
C VAL A 414 19.38 -4.98 17.11
N ARG A 415 18.72 -5.72 18.00
CA ARG A 415 18.10 -7.01 17.69
C ARG A 415 16.70 -6.88 17.09
N SER A 416 16.12 -5.68 17.02
CA SER A 416 14.81 -5.46 16.40
C SER A 416 14.78 -5.97 14.96
N THR A 417 13.73 -6.72 14.65
CA THR A 417 13.45 -7.23 13.32
C THR A 417 13.33 -6.10 12.29
N VAL A 418 12.71 -4.97 12.66
CA VAL A 418 12.52 -3.84 11.74
C VAL A 418 13.85 -3.20 11.35
N ARG A 419 14.77 -3.01 12.31
CA ARG A 419 16.12 -2.47 12.03
C ARG A 419 16.89 -3.36 11.06
N ARG A 420 16.85 -4.67 11.28
CA ARG A 420 17.52 -5.66 10.43
C ARG A 420 16.91 -5.68 9.03
N ILE A 421 15.58 -5.71 8.92
CA ILE A 421 14.88 -5.62 7.63
C ILE A 421 15.31 -4.36 6.90
N PHE A 422 15.32 -3.20 7.56
CA PHE A 422 15.77 -1.95 6.97
C PHE A 422 17.20 -2.06 6.43
N LEU A 423 18.17 -2.42 7.29
CA LEU A 423 19.58 -2.45 6.91
C LEU A 423 19.89 -3.47 5.80
N TYR A 424 19.33 -4.68 5.90
CA TYR A 424 19.50 -5.69 4.86
C TYR A 424 18.80 -5.32 3.56
N SER A 425 17.64 -4.68 3.62
CA SER A 425 16.93 -4.21 2.43
C SER A 425 17.70 -3.09 1.74
N VAL A 426 18.24 -2.11 2.48
CA VAL A 426 19.09 -1.05 1.92
C VAL A 426 20.32 -1.66 1.26
N PHE A 427 21.03 -2.56 1.94
CA PHE A 427 22.20 -3.23 1.37
C PHE A 427 21.83 -4.05 0.12
N GLY A 428 20.77 -4.85 0.18
CA GLY A 428 20.31 -5.69 -0.94
C GLY A 428 19.86 -4.88 -2.15
N ILE A 429 19.09 -3.80 -1.95
CA ILE A 429 18.66 -2.90 -3.02
C ILE A 429 19.87 -2.19 -3.63
N SER A 430 20.80 -1.66 -2.82
CA SER A 430 22.03 -1.06 -3.34
C SER A 430 22.88 -2.06 -4.14
N ALA A 431 23.04 -3.30 -3.64
CA ALA A 431 23.76 -4.34 -4.36
C ALA A 431 23.08 -4.69 -5.70
N LEU A 432 21.74 -4.78 -5.72
CA LEU A 432 20.97 -5.03 -6.95
C LEU A 432 21.12 -3.88 -7.95
N VAL A 433 20.98 -2.63 -7.51
CA VAL A 433 21.18 -1.44 -8.34
C VAL A 433 22.59 -1.41 -8.92
N ALA A 434 23.61 -1.67 -8.09
CA ALA A 434 24.99 -1.74 -8.57
C ALA A 434 25.17 -2.86 -9.59
N LEU A 435 24.64 -4.06 -9.34
CA LEU A 435 24.75 -5.20 -10.24
C LEU A 435 24.11 -4.94 -11.61
N VAL A 436 22.86 -4.43 -11.62
CA VAL A 436 22.15 -4.09 -12.87
C VAL A 436 22.92 -3.02 -13.65
N ASN A 437 23.41 -1.98 -12.98
CA ASN A 437 24.14 -0.90 -13.67
C ASN A 437 25.54 -1.32 -14.11
N LEU A 438 26.20 -2.22 -13.39
CA LEU A 438 27.45 -2.85 -13.84
C LEU A 438 27.21 -3.71 -15.09
N LEU A 439 26.10 -4.44 -15.17
CA LEU A 439 25.73 -5.19 -16.36
C LEU A 439 25.49 -4.25 -17.56
N VAL A 440 24.79 -3.14 -17.34
CA VAL A 440 24.59 -2.09 -18.37
C VAL A 440 25.94 -1.53 -18.82
N LEU A 441 26.82 -1.16 -17.89
CA LEU A 441 28.17 -0.66 -18.19
C LEU A 441 28.98 -1.65 -19.02
N VAL A 442 28.99 -2.92 -18.62
CA VAL A 442 29.70 -3.98 -19.36
C VAL A 442 29.12 -4.14 -20.76
N THR A 443 27.79 -4.11 -20.91
CA THR A 443 27.13 -4.17 -22.20
C THR A 443 27.52 -2.99 -23.09
N MET A 444 27.50 -1.77 -22.55
CA MET A 444 27.93 -0.56 -23.28
C MET A 444 29.39 -0.64 -23.73
N VAL A 445 30.28 -1.18 -22.89
CA VAL A 445 31.69 -1.38 -23.26
C VAL A 445 31.81 -2.40 -24.40
N PHE A 446 31.11 -3.53 -24.32
CA PHE A 446 31.11 -4.52 -25.41
C PHE A 446 30.55 -3.96 -26.72
N SER A 447 29.43 -3.22 -26.67
CA SER A 447 28.87 -2.54 -27.85
C SER A 447 29.88 -1.57 -28.45
N ALA A 448 30.51 -0.70 -27.65
CA ALA A 448 31.54 0.22 -28.13
C ALA A 448 32.75 -0.51 -28.77
N VAL A 449 33.15 -1.66 -28.21
CA VAL A 449 34.22 -2.50 -28.79
C VAL A 449 33.80 -3.11 -30.13
N PHE A 450 32.60 -3.68 -30.22
CA PHE A 450 32.13 -4.39 -31.41
C PHE A 450 31.77 -3.45 -32.56
N ASP A 451 31.11 -2.33 -32.25
CA ASP A 451 30.67 -1.34 -33.24
C ASP A 451 31.81 -0.37 -33.61
N GLN A 452 32.96 -0.47 -32.95
CA GLN A 452 34.12 0.43 -33.06
C GLN A 452 33.80 1.91 -32.79
N GLU A 453 32.71 2.18 -32.05
CA GLU A 453 32.24 3.52 -31.73
C GLU A 453 32.83 4.03 -30.40
N PHE A 454 34.16 4.15 -30.33
CA PHE A 454 34.82 4.84 -29.21
C PHE A 454 34.77 6.37 -29.39
N GLY A 455 33.55 6.90 -29.40
CA GLY A 455 33.27 8.32 -29.56
C GLY A 455 33.05 9.06 -28.24
N ARG A 456 33.04 10.40 -28.32
CA ARG A 456 32.70 11.30 -27.20
C ARG A 456 31.30 10.99 -26.62
N GLN A 457 30.37 10.61 -27.50
CA GLN A 457 29.01 10.22 -27.16
C GLN A 457 28.95 8.87 -26.42
N ALA A 458 29.78 7.89 -26.79
CA ALA A 458 29.84 6.62 -26.08
C ALA A 458 30.30 6.80 -24.62
N LEU A 459 31.31 7.64 -24.38
CA LEU A 459 31.74 8.01 -23.02
C LEU A 459 30.63 8.71 -22.23
N TRP A 460 29.87 9.58 -22.87
CA TRP A 460 28.75 10.29 -22.23
C TRP A 460 27.67 9.34 -21.70
N HIS A 461 27.34 8.29 -22.46
CA HIS A 461 26.34 7.30 -22.09
C HIS A 461 26.73 6.41 -20.91
N VAL A 462 28.01 6.38 -20.54
CA VAL A 462 28.53 5.63 -19.37
C VAL A 462 28.21 6.35 -18.05
N HIS A 463 28.01 7.67 -18.06
CA HIS A 463 27.84 8.44 -16.81
C HIS A 463 26.59 8.05 -16.00
N PRO A 464 25.37 7.91 -16.56
CA PRO A 464 24.21 7.56 -15.76
C PRO A 464 24.37 6.24 -14.97
N PRO A 465 24.73 5.10 -15.61
CA PRO A 465 24.89 3.86 -14.85
C PRO A 465 26.12 3.91 -13.91
N LEU A 466 27.20 4.59 -14.28
CA LEU A 466 28.35 4.76 -13.38
C LEU A 466 28.00 5.57 -12.13
N ALA A 467 27.25 6.66 -12.27
CA ALA A 467 26.76 7.46 -11.15
C ALA A 467 25.89 6.62 -10.20
N LEU A 468 25.03 5.76 -10.73
CA LEU A 468 24.20 4.84 -9.93
C LEU A 468 25.03 3.80 -9.19
N VAL A 469 26.09 3.24 -9.80
CA VAL A 469 27.03 2.34 -9.12
C VAL A 469 27.74 3.04 -7.96
N LEU A 470 28.22 4.28 -8.18
CA LEU A 470 28.90 5.07 -7.16
C LEU A 470 27.96 5.40 -5.99
N THR A 471 26.72 5.82 -6.28
CA THR A 471 25.69 6.06 -5.26
C THR A 471 25.38 4.79 -4.46
N ALA A 472 25.15 3.67 -5.14
CA ALA A 472 24.91 2.39 -4.50
C ALA A 472 26.09 1.98 -3.60
N GLY A 473 27.33 2.21 -4.05
CA GLY A 473 28.54 1.97 -3.27
C GLY A 473 28.60 2.80 -1.99
N VAL A 474 28.29 4.10 -2.06
CA VAL A 474 28.24 4.99 -0.88
C VAL A 474 27.16 4.54 0.10
N VAL A 475 25.95 4.29 -0.38
CA VAL A 475 24.80 3.88 0.45
C VAL A 475 25.09 2.52 1.10
N ALA A 476 25.51 1.51 0.33
CA ALA A 476 25.83 0.19 0.85
C ALA A 476 27.01 0.24 1.84
N GLY A 477 28.05 1.01 1.52
CA GLY A 477 29.25 1.15 2.36
C GLY A 477 28.90 1.70 3.74
N TYR A 478 28.11 2.77 3.81
CA TYR A 478 27.66 3.35 5.08
C TYR A 478 26.87 2.34 5.92
N HIS A 479 25.86 1.69 5.32
CA HIS A 479 24.98 0.78 6.07
C HIS A 479 25.67 -0.54 6.44
N LEU A 480 26.68 -0.97 5.68
CA LEU A 480 27.52 -2.12 6.04
C LEU A 480 28.34 -1.85 7.31
N LEU A 481 28.86 -0.63 7.48
CA LEU A 481 29.57 -0.25 8.70
C LEU A 481 28.64 -0.29 9.91
N ILE A 482 27.38 0.14 9.75
CA ILE A 482 26.36 0.06 10.80
C ILE A 482 26.02 -1.40 11.13
N LEU A 483 25.83 -2.26 10.12
CA LEU A 483 25.59 -3.69 10.33
C LEU A 483 26.73 -4.37 11.11
N ARG A 484 27.98 -3.96 10.88
CA ARG A 484 29.15 -4.46 11.63
C ARG A 484 29.12 -3.99 13.08
N ALA A 485 28.87 -2.70 13.32
CA ALA A 485 28.74 -2.15 14.67
C ALA A 485 27.58 -2.79 15.45
N ASP A 486 26.43 -2.99 14.80
CA ASP A 486 25.28 -3.67 15.36
C ASP A 486 25.61 -5.12 15.77
N LYS A 487 26.41 -5.82 14.96
CA LYS A 487 26.86 -7.17 15.29
C LYS A 487 27.73 -7.19 16.55
N GLU A 488 28.66 -6.24 16.69
CA GLU A 488 29.52 -6.11 17.88
C GLU A 488 28.68 -5.89 19.15
N VAL A 489 27.69 -5.00 19.10
CA VAL A 489 26.75 -4.80 20.21
C VAL A 489 25.97 -6.09 20.50
N SER A 490 25.44 -6.75 19.47
CA SER A 490 24.67 -7.98 19.65
C SER A 490 25.49 -9.11 20.27
N ASP A 491 26.76 -9.23 19.89
CA ASP A 491 27.69 -10.24 20.40
C ASP A 491 28.11 -9.94 21.84
N ALA A 492 28.30 -8.67 22.23
CA ALA A 492 28.58 -8.27 23.61
C ALA A 492 27.45 -8.63 24.60
N PHE A 493 26.20 -8.70 24.11
CA PHE A 493 25.03 -9.10 24.89
C PHE A 493 24.58 -10.54 24.62
N LYS A 494 25.39 -11.37 23.93
CA LYS A 494 25.16 -12.82 23.99
C LYS A 494 25.44 -13.23 25.43
N PRO A 495 24.53 -13.95 26.11
CA PRO A 495 24.90 -14.57 27.37
C PRO A 495 26.15 -15.39 27.08
N THR A 496 27.24 -15.07 27.78
CA THR A 496 28.41 -15.96 27.85
C THR A 496 27.82 -17.33 28.08
N SER A 497 28.07 -18.26 27.16
CA SER A 497 27.69 -19.67 27.28
C SER A 497 27.62 -20.02 28.76
N GLU A 498 26.45 -20.47 29.23
CA GLU A 498 26.35 -21.09 30.55
C GLU A 498 27.61 -21.90 30.76
N PRO A 499 28.38 -21.66 31.84
CA PRO A 499 29.56 -22.46 32.06
C PRO A 499 29.12 -23.91 31.95
N GLU A 500 29.87 -24.71 31.20
CA GLU A 500 29.68 -26.15 30.92
C GLU A 500 29.40 -26.97 32.19
N THR A 501 29.60 -26.37 33.37
CA THR A 501 29.20 -26.82 34.69
C THR A 501 27.69 -26.88 34.94
N LEU A 502 26.83 -26.09 34.27
CA LEU A 502 25.36 -26.17 34.44
C LEU A 502 24.75 -27.30 33.60
N SER A 503 25.26 -27.54 32.38
CA SER A 503 24.86 -28.70 31.57
C SER A 503 25.22 -30.04 32.24
N LYS A 504 26.31 -30.09 33.02
CA LYS A 504 26.64 -31.26 33.85
C LYS A 504 25.92 -31.31 35.20
N ALA A 505 25.40 -30.19 35.69
CA ALA A 505 24.59 -30.17 36.91
C ALA A 505 23.13 -30.56 36.65
N GLU A 506 22.62 -30.33 35.44
CA GLU A 506 21.28 -30.74 35.03
C GLU A 506 21.17 -32.27 34.81
N GLU A 507 22.28 -32.94 34.50
CA GLU A 507 22.35 -34.41 34.39
C GLU A 507 22.45 -35.11 35.77
N THR A 508 22.56 -34.35 36.86
CA THR A 508 22.52 -34.86 38.24
C THR A 508 21.58 -34.05 39.13
N LEU A 509 20.44 -33.62 38.61
CA LEU A 509 19.31 -33.27 39.48
C LEU A 509 18.83 -34.58 40.13
N PRO A 510 18.69 -34.66 41.47
CA PRO A 510 18.02 -35.79 42.08
C PRO A 510 16.63 -35.87 41.45
N ALA A 511 16.21 -37.08 41.05
CA ALA A 511 14.84 -37.31 40.61
C ALA A 511 13.91 -36.69 41.66
N TYR A 512 13.30 -35.56 41.31
CA TYR A 512 12.44 -34.84 42.23
C TYR A 512 11.28 -35.75 42.55
N ASP A 513 11.18 -36.17 43.81
CA ASP A 513 10.02 -36.88 44.29
C ASP A 513 8.83 -35.92 44.26
N PHE A 514 7.97 -36.14 43.27
CA PHE A 514 6.80 -35.32 42.99
C PHE A 514 5.92 -35.17 44.24
N ASP A 515 5.84 -36.21 45.08
CA ASP A 515 5.05 -36.21 46.29
C ASP A 515 5.61 -35.25 47.34
N THR A 516 6.94 -35.14 47.44
CA THR A 516 7.61 -34.19 48.34
C THR A 516 7.36 -32.74 47.91
N VAL A 517 7.40 -32.45 46.61
CA VAL A 517 7.13 -31.10 46.08
C VAL A 517 5.66 -30.74 46.20
N ALA A 518 4.76 -31.67 45.89
CA ALA A 518 3.32 -31.48 46.05
C ALA A 518 2.95 -31.23 47.53
N ALA A 519 3.58 -31.93 48.47
CA ALA A 519 3.39 -31.72 49.91
C ALA A 519 3.90 -30.34 50.37
N ALA A 520 5.06 -29.89 49.88
CA ALA A 520 5.59 -28.57 50.20
C ALA A 520 4.72 -27.44 49.64
N VAL A 521 4.20 -27.59 48.41
CA VAL A 521 3.26 -26.65 47.79
C VAL A 521 1.99 -26.57 48.62
N ALA A 522 1.37 -27.71 48.94
CA ALA A 522 0.16 -27.75 49.77
C ALA A 522 0.38 -27.15 51.16
N GLN A 523 1.54 -27.39 51.79
CA GLN A 523 1.87 -26.83 53.10
C GLN A 523 2.09 -25.32 53.04
N SER A 524 2.80 -24.82 52.03
CA SER A 524 3.07 -23.39 51.87
C SER A 524 1.83 -22.57 51.47
N SER A 525 0.89 -23.19 50.73
CA SER A 525 -0.38 -22.58 50.36
C SER A 525 -1.49 -22.80 51.39
N GLY A 526 -1.19 -23.36 52.56
CA GLY A 526 -2.20 -23.66 53.60
C GLY A 526 -3.31 -24.62 53.14
N GLY A 527 -3.01 -25.52 52.19
CA GLY A 527 -3.95 -26.48 51.60
C GLY A 527 -4.78 -25.96 50.42
N GLN A 528 -4.61 -24.69 50.00
CA GLN A 528 -5.42 -24.10 48.93
C GLN A 528 -4.99 -24.53 47.52
N LEU A 529 -3.75 -24.94 47.31
CA LEU A 529 -3.23 -25.31 45.99
C LEU A 529 -2.70 -26.74 45.99
N LYS A 530 -3.01 -27.47 44.93
CA LYS A 530 -2.48 -28.80 44.65
C LYS A 530 -1.69 -28.77 43.35
N LEU A 531 -0.50 -29.35 43.37
CA LEU A 531 0.29 -29.58 42.17
C LEU A 531 -0.21 -30.85 41.48
N VAL A 532 -0.60 -30.74 40.20
CA VAL A 532 -1.14 -31.84 39.39
C VAL A 532 -0.32 -31.99 38.12
N GLN A 533 0.00 -33.25 37.77
CA GLN A 533 0.71 -33.57 36.54
C GLN A 533 -0.31 -33.83 35.42
N SER A 534 -0.30 -32.97 34.39
CA SER A 534 -1.15 -33.09 33.19
C SER A 534 -0.33 -33.50 31.97
N LEU A 535 -1.00 -33.91 30.89
CA LEU A 535 -0.37 -34.22 29.59
C LEU A 535 0.36 -33.00 28.97
N GLU A 536 0.05 -31.78 29.42
CA GLU A 536 0.70 -30.54 28.98
C GLU A 536 1.82 -30.08 29.94
N GLY A 537 2.08 -30.81 31.02
CA GLY A 537 3.06 -30.48 32.06
C GLY A 537 2.46 -30.31 33.46
N LEU A 538 3.27 -29.82 34.40
CA LEU A 538 2.89 -29.56 35.79
C LEU A 538 2.01 -28.30 35.89
N LYS A 539 0.86 -28.41 36.56
CA LYS A 539 -0.07 -27.30 36.80
C LYS A 539 -0.43 -27.21 38.28
N LEU A 540 -0.71 -26.00 38.76
CA LEU A 540 -1.26 -25.74 40.08
C LEU A 540 -2.78 -25.58 39.94
N GLU A 541 -3.53 -26.36 40.71
CA GLU A 541 -4.99 -26.29 40.77
C GLU A 541 -5.43 -25.90 42.18
N GLU A 542 -6.51 -25.13 42.29
CA GLU A 542 -7.12 -24.86 43.59
C GLU A 542 -7.75 -26.14 44.15
N SER A 543 -7.42 -26.47 45.39
CA SER A 543 -8.02 -27.58 46.11
C SER A 543 -9.48 -27.23 46.43
N GLU A 544 -10.44 -28.04 45.97
CA GLU A 544 -11.83 -27.95 46.41
C GLU A 544 -11.92 -28.28 47.90
N ILE A 545 -11.78 -27.26 48.76
CA ILE A 545 -12.11 -27.39 50.17
C ILE A 545 -13.62 -27.23 50.26
N ASN A 546 -14.35 -28.33 50.40
CA ASN A 546 -15.76 -28.30 50.81
C ASN A 546 -15.85 -27.58 52.16
N GLY A 547 -16.39 -26.36 52.11
CA GLY A 547 -16.84 -25.55 53.25
C GLY A 547 -18.09 -24.82 52.84
#